data_AF-F3FXK1-F1
#
_entry.id   AF-F3FXK1-F1
#
_cell.length_a   1.000
_cell.length_b   1.000
_cell.length_c   1.000
_cell.angle_alpha   90.00
_cell.angle_beta   90.00
_cell.angle_gamma   90.00
#
_symmetry.space_group_name_H-M   'P 1'
#
loop_
_entity.id
_entity.type
_entity.pdbx_description
1 polymer ?
#
loop_
_entity_poly.entity_id
_entity_poly.type
_entity_poly.pdbx_seq_one_letter_code
_entity_poly.pdbx_strand_id
1 'polypeptide(L)' 'MQDIYPLAPLQAGILYHHISAEQGDPYTLKALFALSDRARLDDFSGALQGVINRHDILRTAVLWE' A
#
# COMPACT_ATOMS: atom_id res chain seq x y z
N MET A 1 -4.37 9.23 -15.94
CA MET A 1 -4.75 9.47 -14.53
C MET A 1 -6.18 9.01 -14.40
N GLN A 2 -6.45 8.07 -13.50
CA GLN A 2 -7.73 7.37 -13.38
C GLN A 2 -8.45 8.00 -12.17
N ASP A 3 -9.09 9.14 -12.40
CA ASP A 3 -9.91 9.92 -11.46
C ASP A 3 -9.22 10.45 -10.18
N ILE A 4 -9.84 11.45 -9.56
CA ILE A 4 -9.42 12.06 -8.29
C ILE A 4 -10.65 12.12 -7.39
N TYR A 5 -10.56 11.48 -6.21
CA TYR A 5 -11.65 11.40 -5.25
C TYR A 5 -11.23 12.03 -3.91
N PRO A 6 -12.16 12.66 -3.17
CA PRO A 6 -11.86 13.10 -1.81
C PRO A 6 -11.61 11.89 -0.90
N LEU A 7 -10.79 12.08 0.14
CA LEU A 7 -10.54 11.05 1.13
C LEU A 7 -11.81 10.71 1.92
N ALA A 8 -12.03 9.42 2.16
CA ALA A 8 -13.00 8.97 3.13
C ALA A 8 -12.57 9.39 4.56
N PRO A 9 -13.51 9.51 5.53
CA PRO A 9 -13.19 9.99 6.88
C PRO A 9 -12.04 9.25 7.56
N LEU A 10 -11.97 7.92 7.41
CA LEU A 10 -10.87 7.12 7.98
C LEU A 10 -9.52 7.43 7.32
N GLN A 11 -9.50 7.60 5.99
CA GLN A 11 -8.27 7.91 5.26
C GLN A 11 -7.72 9.30 5.67
N ALA A 12 -8.61 10.27 5.90
CA ALA A 12 -8.23 11.58 6.41
C ALA A 12 -7.60 11.51 7.81
N GLY A 13 -8.16 10.67 8.71
CA GLY A 13 -7.59 10.42 10.04
C GLY A 13 -6.21 9.76 9.98
N ILE A 14 -6.03 8.76 9.11
CA ILE A 14 -4.73 8.11 8.89
C ILE A 14 -3.70 9.13 8.38
N LEU A 15 -4.08 9.96 7.40
CA LEU A 15 -3.19 10.99 6.86
C LEU A 15 -2.75 11.99 7.94
N TYR A 16 -3.67 12.44 8.79
CA TYR A 16 -3.34 13.33 9.90
C TYR A 16 -2.26 12.74 10.82
N HIS A 17 -2.41 11.48 11.19
CA HIS A 17 -1.43 10.79 12.04
C HIS A 17 -0.10 10.54 11.33
N HIS A 18 -0.12 10.24 10.03
CA HIS A 18 1.10 10.14 9.22
C HIS A 18 1.90 11.44 9.23
N ILE A 19 1.23 12.58 8.98
CA ILE A 19 1.88 13.91 8.96
C ILE A 19 2.36 14.34 10.35
N SER A 20 1.61 13.97 11.39
CA SER A 20 1.91 14.36 12.77
C SER A 20 2.92 13.43 13.47
N ALA A 21 3.34 12.35 12.81
CA ALA A 21 4.24 11.37 13.41
C ALA A 21 5.68 11.91 13.49
N GLU A 22 6.18 12.12 14.71
CA GLU A 22 7.58 12.52 14.94
C GLU A 22 8.56 11.34 14.76
N GLN A 23 8.10 10.09 14.94
CA GLN A 23 8.91 8.89 14.87
C GLN A 23 8.16 7.71 14.24
N GLY A 24 8.36 7.50 12.94
CA GLY A 24 7.79 6.38 12.20
C GLY A 24 6.26 6.48 12.04
N ASP A 25 5.74 5.97 10.93
CA ASP A 25 4.30 6.01 10.67
C ASP A 25 3.57 4.85 11.40
N PRO A 26 2.64 5.15 12.32
CA PRO A 26 1.91 4.13 13.09
C PRO A 26 1.02 3.23 12.22
N TYR A 27 0.68 3.66 11.00
CA TYR A 27 -0.14 2.90 10.06
C TYR A 27 0.67 2.09 9.04
N THR A 28 2.02 2.04 9.17
CA THR A 28 2.83 1.17 8.33
C THR A 28 2.66 -0.30 8.73
N LEU A 29 2.00 -1.07 7.86
CA LEU A 29 1.90 -2.52 7.99
C LEU A 29 3.09 -3.21 7.31
N LYS A 30 3.63 -4.26 7.95
CA LYS A 30 4.74 -5.05 7.41
C LYS A 30 4.35 -6.52 7.34
N ALA A 31 4.71 -7.17 6.25
CA ALA A 31 4.60 -8.61 6.08
C ALA A 31 5.94 -9.18 5.62
N LEU A 32 6.33 -10.32 6.18
CA LEU A 32 7.55 -11.02 5.82
C LEU A 32 7.19 -12.44 5.36
N PHE A 33 7.71 -12.84 4.21
CA PHE A 33 7.47 -14.15 3.63
C PHE A 33 8.81 -14.86 3.43
N ALA A 34 8.88 -16.12 3.86
CA ALA A 34 9.98 -17.01 3.56
C ALA A 34 9.62 -17.89 2.37
N LEU A 35 10.51 -17.96 1.37
CA LEU A 35 10.33 -18.75 0.15
C LEU A 35 11.49 -19.73 0.03
N SER A 36 11.19 -20.94 -0.44
CA SER A 36 12.14 -22.06 -0.46
C SER A 36 13.29 -21.87 -1.44
N ASP A 37 13.05 -21.16 -2.54
CA ASP A 37 13.97 -21.00 -3.65
C ASP A 37 13.56 -19.83 -4.53
N ARG A 38 14.38 -19.56 -5.56
CA ARG A 38 14.17 -18.46 -6.50
C ARG A 38 12.93 -18.65 -7.38
N ALA A 39 12.62 -19.87 -7.80
CA ALA A 39 11.46 -20.12 -8.66
C ALA A 39 10.15 -19.77 -7.93
N ARG A 40 10.04 -20.14 -6.65
CA ARG A 40 8.90 -19.76 -5.80
C ARG A 40 8.81 -18.25 -5.55
N LEU A 41 9.96 -17.56 -5.47
CA LEU A 41 9.98 -16.09 -5.41
C LEU A 41 9.42 -15.45 -6.67
N ASP A 42 9.82 -15.95 -7.84
CA ASP A 42 9.35 -15.42 -9.11
C ASP A 42 7.83 -15.68 -9.29
N ASP A 43 7.35 -16.89 -8.94
CA ASP A 43 5.92 -17.23 -8.92
C ASP A 43 5.12 -16.32 -7.98
N PHE A 44 5.61 -16.13 -6.75
CA PHE A 44 4.96 -15.25 -5.76
C PHE A 44 4.90 -13.81 -6.25
N SER A 45 6.00 -13.30 -6.83
CA SER A 45 6.05 -11.94 -7.38
C SER A 45 5.04 -11.76 -8.51
N GLY A 46 4.93 -12.72 -9.43
CA GLY A 46 3.94 -12.71 -10.50
C GLY A 46 2.50 -12.72 -9.97
N ALA A 47 2.20 -13.56 -8.99
CA ALA A 47 0.90 -13.61 -8.35
C ALA A 47 0.55 -12.30 -7.62
N LEU A 48 1.51 -11.72 -6.88
CA LEU A 48 1.35 -10.45 -6.19
C LEU A 48 1.09 -9.30 -7.17
N GLN A 49 1.78 -9.29 -8.31
CA GLN A 49 1.50 -8.32 -9.37
C GLN A 49 0.07 -8.46 -9.91
N GLY A 50 -0.43 -9.68 -10.05
CA GLY A 50 -1.83 -9.92 -10.40
C GLY A 50 -2.82 -9.34 -9.37
N VAL A 51 -2.52 -9.44 -8.07
CA VAL A 51 -3.31 -8.82 -6.99
C VAL A 51 -3.27 -7.29 -7.10
N ILE A 52 -2.09 -6.70 -7.30
CA ILE A 52 -1.92 -5.25 -7.47
C ILE A 52 -2.72 -4.73 -8.67
N ASN A 53 -2.63 -5.43 -9.81
CA ASN A 53 -3.34 -5.03 -11.03
C ASN A 53 -4.86 -5.09 -10.86
N ARG A 54 -5.36 -6.07 -10.10
CA ARG A 54 -6.80 -6.27 -9.87
C ARG A 54 -7.42 -5.29 -8.88
N HIS A 55 -6.65 -4.76 -7.94
CA HIS A 55 -7.15 -3.92 -6.85
C HIS A 55 -6.61 -2.50 -6.95
N ASP A 56 -7.44 -1.57 -7.40
CA ASP A 56 -7.06 -0.17 -7.64
C ASP A 56 -6.46 0.50 -6.41
N ILE A 57 -6.94 0.16 -5.20
CA ILE A 57 -6.43 0.72 -3.94
C ILE A 57 -4.92 0.50 -3.74
N LEU A 58 -4.35 -0.58 -4.29
CA LEU A 58 -2.91 -0.87 -4.23
C LEU A 58 -2.09 -0.06 -5.27
N ARG A 59 -2.78 0.66 -6.15
CA ARG A 59 -2.23 1.54 -7.20
C ARG A 59 -2.70 3.00 -7.03
N THR A 60 -3.35 3.32 -5.92
CA THR A 60 -3.83 4.67 -5.59
C THR A 60 -2.78 5.40 -4.77
N ALA A 61 -2.54 6.66 -5.12
CA ALA A 61 -1.73 7.58 -4.33
C ALA A 61 -2.63 8.61 -3.64
N VAL A 62 -2.21 9.06 -2.45
CA VAL A 62 -2.78 10.23 -1.79
C VAL A 62 -1.84 11.40 -2.05
N LEU A 63 -2.37 12.54 -2.46
CA LEU A 63 -1.61 13.77 -2.71
C LEU A 63 -2.09 14.84 -1.73
N TRP A 64 -1.17 15.47 -1.00
CA TRP A 64 -1.49 16.43 0.06
C TRP A 64 -0.42 17.53 0.18
N GLU A 65 -0.15 18.25 -0.91
CA GLU A 65 0.64 19.49 -0.89
C GLU A 65 -0.04 20.56 -1.76
#